data_AF-A0A1G0I674-F1
#
_entry.id   AF-A0A1G0I674-F1
#
_cell.length_a   1.000
_cell.length_b   1.000
_cell.length_c   1.000
_cell.angle_alpha   90.00
_cell.angle_beta   90.00
_cell.angle_gamma   90.00
#
_symmetry.space_group_name_H-M   'P 1'
#
loop_
_entity.id
_entity.type
_entity.pdbx_description
1 polymer ?
#
loop_
_entity_poly.entity_id
_entity_poly.type
_entity_poly.pdbx_seq_one_letter_code
_entity_poly.pdbx_strand_id
1 'polypeptide(L)'
;MGLAEKDIELAMETIERSIYDACSPPIIPRISTQVLENKRIIVIDVSEGMNKPYHRRSEGVARGTYIRLGRTTAKATPEIIKELEWQTRGIDFECLPAYQATQDDLDNEKIKSFLRERINHGKAALSEETLKAYNIITYEHSKIYPSISGILL
;
A
#
# COMPACT_ATOMS: atom_id res chain seq x y z
N MET A 1 10.71 34.96 -15.57
CA MET A 1 9.75 35.11 -16.68
C MET A 1 8.61 34.13 -16.41
N GLY A 2 7.38 34.63 -16.32
CA GLY A 2 6.19 33.78 -16.26
C GLY A 2 5.81 33.30 -17.66
N LEU A 3 5.21 32.13 -17.75
CA LEU A 3 4.61 31.61 -18.98
C LEU A 3 3.35 32.44 -19.31
N ALA A 4 3.08 32.70 -20.59
CA ALA A 4 1.81 33.28 -20.99
C ALA A 4 0.66 32.31 -20.66
N GLU A 5 -0.55 32.82 -20.44
CA GLU A 5 -1.69 32.01 -19.98
C GLU A 5 -1.96 30.78 -20.86
N LYS A 6 -1.87 30.96 -22.18
CA LYS A 6 -2.00 29.90 -23.19
C LYS A 6 -0.87 28.86 -23.14
N ASP A 7 0.34 29.25 -22.75
CA ASP A 7 1.48 28.33 -22.64
C ASP A 7 1.34 27.41 -21.42
N ILE A 8 0.64 27.87 -20.38
CA ILE A 8 0.41 27.11 -19.15
C ILE A 8 -0.65 26.04 -19.36
N GLU A 9 -1.74 26.36 -20.03
CA GLU A 9 -2.78 25.39 -20.38
C GLU A 9 -2.17 24.23 -21.21
N LEU A 10 -1.41 24.57 -22.25
CA LEU A 10 -0.74 23.57 -23.08
C LEU A 10 0.28 22.74 -22.28
N ALA A 11 1.01 23.36 -21.34
CA ALA A 11 1.93 22.64 -20.48
C ALA A 11 1.20 21.64 -19.57
N MET A 12 0.08 22.03 -18.96
CA MET A 12 -0.73 21.14 -18.11
C MET A 12 -1.26 19.94 -18.89
N GLU A 13 -1.84 20.16 -20.08
CA GLU A 13 -2.31 19.07 -20.96
C GLU A 13 -1.18 18.13 -21.36
N THR A 14 -0.01 18.69 -21.68
CA THR A 14 1.18 17.90 -22.05
C THR A 14 1.67 17.04 -20.88
N ILE A 15 1.65 17.59 -19.67
CA ILE A 15 2.04 16.87 -18.45
C ILE A 15 1.06 15.73 -18.16
N GLU A 16 -0.24 15.99 -18.20
CA GLU A 16 -1.28 14.96 -18.01
C GLU A 16 -1.09 13.79 -18.97
N ARG A 17 -0.96 14.09 -20.27
CA ARG A 17 -0.75 13.07 -21.29
C ARG A 17 0.56 12.30 -21.09
N SER A 18 1.63 13.00 -20.76
CA SER A 18 2.94 12.37 -20.51
C SER A 18 2.90 11.40 -19.33
N ILE A 19 2.22 11.77 -18.24
CA ILE A 19 2.06 10.91 -17.06
C ILE A 19 1.21 9.68 -17.41
N TYR A 20 0.10 9.89 -18.12
CA TYR A 20 -0.79 8.81 -18.54
C TYR A 20 -0.07 7.77 -19.43
N ASP A 21 0.69 8.23 -20.42
CA ASP A 21 1.41 7.37 -21.36
C ASP A 21 2.59 6.65 -20.68
N ALA A 22 3.32 7.35 -19.80
CA ALA A 22 4.53 6.83 -19.17
C ALA A 22 4.29 5.83 -18.03
N CYS A 23 3.13 5.90 -17.35
CA CYS A 23 2.87 5.12 -16.15
C CYS A 23 1.89 3.98 -16.39
N SER A 24 2.10 2.89 -15.65
CA SER A 24 1.19 1.74 -15.56
C SER A 24 1.09 1.29 -14.09
N PRO A 25 -0.12 1.10 -13.54
CA PRO A 25 -1.41 1.50 -14.10
C PRO A 25 -1.48 3.02 -14.41
N PRO A 26 -2.46 3.47 -15.22
CA PRO A 26 -2.61 4.89 -15.53
C PRO A 26 -2.74 5.74 -14.26
N ILE A 27 -1.99 6.84 -14.21
CA ILE A 27 -2.08 7.82 -13.13
C ILE A 27 -2.83 9.03 -13.68
N ILE A 28 -3.89 9.44 -12.97
CA ILE A 28 -4.67 10.64 -13.29
C ILE A 28 -4.38 11.65 -12.17
N PRO A 29 -3.40 12.56 -12.35
CA PRO A 29 -3.06 13.55 -11.34
C PRO A 29 -4.09 14.67 -11.32
N ARG A 30 -4.16 15.39 -10.21
CA ARG A 30 -4.84 16.69 -10.14
C ARG A 30 -3.80 17.78 -10.42
N ILE A 31 -3.92 18.45 -11.56
CA ILE A 31 -3.04 19.56 -11.94
C ILE A 31 -3.75 20.89 -11.69
N SER A 32 -3.05 21.83 -11.05
CA SER A 32 -3.54 23.17 -10.77
C SER A 32 -2.41 24.20 -10.89
N THR A 33 -2.75 25.49 -10.84
CA THR A 33 -1.76 26.57 -10.81
C THR A 33 -1.89 27.38 -9.53
N GLN A 34 -0.75 27.90 -9.05
CA GLN A 34 -0.69 28.82 -7.93
C GLN A 34 0.21 30.00 -8.26
N VAL A 35 0.00 31.14 -7.62
CA VAL A 35 0.87 32.32 -7.75
C VAL A 35 1.66 32.48 -6.45
N LEU A 36 2.98 32.42 -6.55
CA LEU A 36 3.92 32.60 -5.45
C LEU A 36 4.94 33.67 -5.85
N GLU A 37 5.06 34.75 -5.08
CA GLU A 37 6.03 35.83 -5.34
C GLU A 37 5.98 36.38 -6.79
N ASN A 38 4.78 36.67 -7.30
CA ASN A 38 4.52 37.08 -8.69
C ASN A 38 4.96 36.06 -9.77
N LYS A 39 5.24 34.81 -9.40
CA LYS A 39 5.50 33.71 -10.33
C LYS A 39 4.34 32.73 -10.30
N ARG A 40 3.86 32.33 -11.47
CA ARG A 40 2.85 31.29 -11.60
C ARG A 40 3.56 29.92 -11.66
N ILE A 41 3.17 29.01 -10.80
CA ILE A 41 3.71 27.65 -10.70
C ILE A 41 2.61 26.63 -11.00
N ILE A 42 3.00 25.47 -11.52
CA ILE A 42 2.11 24.32 -11.71
C ILE A 42 2.29 23.39 -10.52
N VAL A 43 1.18 22.99 -9.89
CA VAL A 43 1.13 22.06 -8.77
C VAL A 43 0.45 20.78 -9.24
N ILE A 44 1.13 19.66 -9.05
CA ILE A 44 0.66 18.34 -9.46
C ILE A 44 0.46 17.51 -8.19
N ASP A 45 -0.79 17.25 -7.84
CA ASP A 45 -1.15 16.40 -6.72
C ASP A 45 -1.44 14.98 -7.24
N VAL A 46 -0.73 13.99 -6.70
CA VAL A 46 -0.91 12.58 -7.03
C VAL A 46 -1.40 11.85 -5.78
N SER A 47 -2.65 11.41 -5.80
CA SER A 47 -3.20 10.58 -4.73
C SER A 47 -2.62 9.18 -4.75
N GLU A 48 -2.54 8.56 -3.58
CA GLU A 48 -2.19 7.16 -3.47
C GLU A 48 -3.26 6.30 -4.15
N GLY A 49 -2.82 5.50 -5.12
CA GLY A 49 -3.70 4.60 -5.85
C GLY A 49 -3.70 3.18 -5.28
N MET A 50 -4.80 2.46 -5.48
CA MET A 50 -4.97 1.10 -4.96
C MET A 50 -4.28 0.02 -5.82
N ASN A 51 -4.00 0.31 -7.09
CA ASN A 51 -3.48 -0.66 -8.05
C ASN A 51 -1.95 -0.64 -8.11
N LYS A 52 -1.31 -0.88 -6.97
CA LYS A 52 0.14 -0.96 -6.87
C LYS A 52 0.65 -2.30 -7.43
N PRO A 53 1.92 -2.38 -7.85
CA PRO A 53 2.88 -1.29 -7.95
C PRO A 53 2.68 -0.43 -9.21
N TYR A 54 2.70 0.89 -9.03
CA TYR A 54 2.84 1.83 -10.14
C TYR A 54 4.28 1.79 -10.66
N HIS A 55 4.44 1.72 -11.97
CA HIS A 55 5.74 1.59 -12.62
C HIS A 55 5.78 2.35 -13.94
N ARG A 56 7.00 2.67 -14.39
CA ARG A 56 7.22 3.16 -15.75
C ARG A 56 6.90 2.06 -16.75
N ARG A 57 5.96 2.32 -17.65
CA ARG A 57 5.45 1.39 -18.66
C ARG A 57 6.57 0.81 -19.52
N SER A 58 7.54 1.62 -19.91
CA SER A 58 8.67 1.21 -20.75
C SER A 58 9.66 0.27 -20.04
N GLU A 59 9.70 0.27 -18.71
CA GLU A 59 10.66 -0.49 -17.90
C GLU A 59 10.05 -1.78 -17.31
N GLY A 60 8.71 -1.86 -17.27
CA GLY A 60 7.95 -2.96 -16.64
C GLY A 60 8.03 -2.93 -15.12
N VAL A 61 7.30 -3.81 -14.43
CA VAL A 61 7.21 -3.82 -12.95
C VAL A 61 8.59 -3.98 -12.31
N ALA A 62 9.34 -5.03 -12.68
CA ALA A 62 10.60 -5.39 -12.02
C ALA A 62 11.69 -4.30 -12.10
N ARG A 63 11.68 -3.44 -13.13
CA ARG A 63 12.72 -2.41 -13.32
C ARG A 63 12.20 -0.98 -13.24
N GLY A 64 10.91 -0.79 -13.41
CA GLY A 64 10.24 0.50 -13.52
C GLY A 64 9.50 0.94 -12.26
N THR A 65 9.48 0.15 -11.19
CA THR A 65 8.89 0.55 -9.91
C THR A 65 9.90 1.32 -9.07
N TYR A 66 9.44 2.46 -8.56
CA TYR A 66 10.22 3.35 -7.69
C TYR A 66 9.38 3.74 -6.48
N ILE A 67 10.05 3.95 -5.36
CA ILE A 67 9.43 4.42 -4.12
C ILE A 67 10.09 5.71 -3.65
N ARG A 68 9.32 6.55 -2.96
CA ARG A 68 9.84 7.77 -2.35
C ARG A 68 10.45 7.43 -0.99
N LEU A 69 11.72 7.78 -0.80
CA LEU A 69 12.42 7.70 0.48
C LEU A 69 12.74 9.13 0.93
N GLY A 70 11.82 9.72 1.70
CA GLY A 70 11.87 11.10 2.15
C GLY A 70 12.00 12.09 0.99
N ARG A 71 13.18 12.68 0.83
CA ARG A 71 13.48 13.66 -0.24
C ARG A 71 13.99 13.04 -1.54
N THR A 72 14.22 11.73 -1.57
CA THR A 72 14.80 11.02 -2.71
C THR A 72 13.84 9.98 -3.26
N THR A 73 14.10 9.52 -4.49
CA THR A 73 13.36 8.43 -5.11
C THR A 73 14.34 7.29 -5.33
N ALA A 74 13.99 6.09 -4.85
CA ALA A 74 14.80 4.89 -4.98
C ALA A 74 14.07 3.84 -5.83
N LYS A 75 14.84 3.01 -6.52
CA LYS A 75 14.28 1.85 -7.23
C LYS A 75 13.78 0.83 -6.22
N ALA A 76 12.57 0.32 -6.40
CA ALA A 76 12.02 -0.69 -5.52
C ALA A 76 12.76 -2.02 -5.69
N THR A 77 13.04 -2.69 -4.57
CA THR A 77 13.58 -4.05 -4.58
C THR A 77 12.46 -5.06 -4.87
N PRO A 78 12.78 -6.31 -5.24
CA PRO A 78 11.77 -7.36 -5.43
C PRO A 78 10.86 -7.56 -4.22
N GLU A 79 11.40 -7.41 -3.01
CA GLU A 79 10.66 -7.56 -1.75
C GLU A 79 9.61 -6.45 -1.61
N ILE A 80 10.00 -5.20 -1.87
CA ILE A 80 9.11 -4.03 -1.83
C ILE A 80 8.03 -4.13 -2.92
N ILE A 81 8.40 -4.60 -4.12
CA ILE A 81 7.43 -4.84 -5.20
C ILE A 81 6.38 -5.86 -4.76
N LYS A 82 6.80 -6.95 -4.11
CA LYS A 82 5.89 -7.98 -3.60
C LYS A 82 4.96 -7.43 -2.51
N GLU A 83 5.47 -6.60 -1.62
CA GLU A 83 4.66 -5.92 -0.59
C GLU A 83 3.61 -5.01 -1.21
N LEU A 84 3.98 -4.23 -2.23
CA LEU A 84 3.06 -3.39 -2.99
C LEU A 84 1.94 -4.21 -3.67
N GLU A 85 2.27 -5.37 -4.23
CA GLU A 85 1.29 -6.30 -4.80
C GLU A 85 0.34 -6.88 -3.75
N TRP A 86 0.84 -7.17 -2.55
CA TRP A 86 0.04 -7.65 -1.43
C TRP A 86 -0.95 -6.60 -0.93
N GLN A 87 -0.52 -5.34 -0.81
CA GLN A 87 -1.39 -4.22 -0.42
C GLN A 87 -2.60 -4.09 -1.35
N THR A 88 -2.43 -4.26 -2.67
CA THR A 88 -3.55 -4.23 -3.63
C THR A 88 -4.57 -5.34 -3.42
N ARG A 89 -4.18 -6.46 -2.81
CA ARG A 89 -5.08 -7.58 -2.47
C ARG A 89 -5.70 -7.44 -1.08
N GLY A 90 -5.44 -6.35 -0.36
CA GLY A 90 -5.82 -6.20 1.04
C GLY A 90 -5.11 -7.18 1.97
N ILE A 91 -3.94 -7.68 1.57
CA ILE A 91 -3.12 -8.59 2.38
C ILE A 91 -2.04 -7.73 3.03
N ASP A 92 -2.22 -7.43 4.30
CA ASP A 92 -1.18 -6.77 5.11
C ASP A 92 -0.12 -7.79 5.54
N PHE A 93 1.11 -7.33 5.76
CA PHE A 93 2.23 -8.18 6.23
C PHE A 93 1.85 -8.96 7.49
N GLU A 94 1.12 -8.32 8.39
CA GLU A 94 0.65 -8.91 9.64
C GLU A 94 -0.30 -10.11 9.43
N CYS A 95 -0.98 -10.17 8.30
CA CYS A 95 -1.91 -11.26 7.94
C CYS A 95 -1.20 -12.47 7.29
N LEU A 96 0.10 -12.36 6.98
CA LEU A 96 0.85 -13.42 6.33
C LEU A 96 1.06 -14.61 7.27
N PRO A 97 1.10 -15.85 6.74
CA PRO A 97 1.42 -17.03 7.52
C PRO A 97 2.87 -17.00 8.02
N ALA A 98 3.05 -17.21 9.32
CA ALA A 98 4.34 -17.51 9.91
C ALA A 98 4.66 -18.99 9.67
N TYR A 99 5.16 -19.34 8.48
CA TYR A 99 5.38 -20.75 8.06
C TYR A 99 6.27 -21.56 9.00
N GLN A 100 7.13 -20.90 9.78
CA GLN A 100 8.03 -21.53 10.75
C GLN A 100 7.38 -21.75 12.12
N ALA A 101 6.17 -21.20 12.35
CA ALA A 101 5.44 -21.32 13.59
C ALA A 101 4.22 -22.25 13.43
N THR A 102 3.80 -22.79 14.57
CA THR A 102 2.66 -23.68 14.74
C THR A 102 1.67 -23.05 15.71
N GLN A 103 0.46 -23.60 15.78
CA GLN A 103 -0.54 -23.07 16.71
C GLN A 103 -0.09 -23.16 18.18
N ASP A 104 0.85 -24.05 18.51
CA ASP A 104 1.41 -24.17 19.86
C ASP A 104 2.34 -23.01 20.22
N ASP A 105 2.84 -22.26 19.23
CA ASP A 105 3.68 -21.07 19.42
C ASP A 105 2.86 -19.81 19.74
N LEU A 106 1.52 -19.90 19.67
CA LEU A 106 0.62 -18.80 20.01
C LEU A 106 0.41 -18.69 21.53
N ASP A 107 0.59 -17.49 22.08
CA ASP A 107 0.29 -17.23 23.49
C ASP A 107 -1.22 -17.04 23.70
N ASN A 108 -1.88 -18.14 24.07
CA ASN A 108 -3.31 -18.18 24.31
C ASN A 108 -3.78 -17.19 25.39
N GLU A 109 -2.97 -16.88 26.40
CA GLU A 109 -3.37 -15.96 27.47
C GLU A 109 -3.33 -14.51 27.00
N LYS A 110 -2.30 -14.14 26.23
CA LYS A 110 -2.24 -12.83 25.60
C LYS A 110 -3.32 -12.63 24.54
N ILE A 111 -3.59 -13.65 23.72
CA ILE A 111 -4.68 -13.61 22.74
C ILE A 111 -6.02 -13.37 23.45
N LYS A 112 -6.29 -14.09 24.55
CA LYS A 112 -7.48 -13.84 25.37
C LYS A 112 -7.52 -12.41 25.91
N SER A 113 -6.39 -11.87 26.36
CA SER A 113 -6.31 -10.48 26.84
C SER A 113 -6.66 -9.49 25.72
N PHE A 114 -6.00 -9.62 24.56
CA PHE A 114 -6.21 -8.80 23.38
C PHE A 114 -7.66 -8.84 22.90
N LEU A 115 -8.26 -10.03 22.81
CA LEU A 115 -9.65 -10.19 22.39
C LEU A 115 -10.63 -9.64 23.43
N ARG A 116 -10.35 -9.74 24.73
CA ARG A 116 -11.20 -9.13 25.78
C ARG A 116 -11.27 -7.61 25.67
N GLU A 117 -10.17 -6.96 25.30
CA GLU A 117 -10.14 -5.50 25.12
C GLU A 117 -10.89 -5.05 23.86
N ARG A 118 -10.94 -5.88 22.82
CA ARG A 118 -11.52 -5.53 21.51
C ARG A 118 -12.94 -6.05 21.28
N ILE A 119 -13.36 -7.11 21.96
CA ILE A 119 -14.69 -7.68 21.86
C ILE A 119 -15.54 -7.08 22.97
N ASN A 120 -16.32 -6.04 22.62
CA ASN A 120 -17.26 -5.36 23.49
C ASN A 120 -18.03 -6.34 24.39
N HIS A 121 -17.63 -6.40 25.67
CA HIS A 121 -18.36 -6.99 26.78
C HIS A 121 -19.18 -8.26 26.51
N GLY A 122 -18.50 -9.32 26.07
CA GLY A 122 -18.87 -10.68 26.46
C GLY A 122 -19.32 -11.61 25.33
N LYS A 123 -18.66 -12.79 25.32
CA LYS A 123 -19.08 -14.05 24.67
C LYS A 123 -18.72 -14.27 23.19
N ALA A 124 -17.58 -13.80 22.70
CA ALA A 124 -16.95 -14.54 21.59
C ALA A 124 -16.15 -15.70 22.19
N ALA A 125 -16.50 -16.93 21.83
CA ALA A 125 -15.68 -18.09 22.15
C ALA A 125 -14.34 -17.97 21.41
N LEU A 126 -13.27 -18.54 21.97
CA LEU A 126 -11.99 -18.70 21.27
C LEU A 126 -12.16 -19.73 20.15
N SER A 127 -12.86 -19.33 19.08
CA SER A 127 -13.11 -20.15 17.90
C SER A 127 -12.13 -19.78 16.80
N GLU A 128 -11.85 -20.71 15.90
CA GLU A 128 -11.04 -20.44 14.71
C GLU A 128 -11.61 -19.29 13.87
N GLU A 129 -12.92 -19.14 13.82
CA GLU A 129 -13.60 -18.02 13.14
C GLU A 129 -13.22 -16.68 13.77
N THR A 130 -13.15 -16.62 15.11
CA THR A 130 -12.74 -15.41 15.83
C THR A 130 -11.26 -15.14 15.60
N LEU A 131 -10.40 -16.16 15.72
CA LEU A 131 -8.96 -16.02 15.48
C LEU A 131 -8.68 -15.56 14.03
N LYS A 132 -9.45 -16.04 13.06
CA LYS A 132 -9.37 -15.62 11.66
C LYS A 132 -9.88 -14.19 11.45
N ALA A 133 -11.00 -13.81 12.08
CA ALA A 133 -11.56 -12.47 11.97
C ALA A 133 -10.63 -11.36 12.48
N TYR A 134 -9.79 -11.70 13.47
CA TYR A 134 -8.77 -10.79 14.01
C TYR A 134 -7.37 -11.03 13.41
N ASN A 135 -7.27 -11.77 12.30
CA ASN A 135 -6.01 -12.09 11.61
C ASN A 135 -4.94 -12.70 12.52
N ILE A 136 -5.30 -13.48 13.56
CA ILE A 136 -4.36 -14.20 14.43
C ILE A 136 -3.89 -15.50 13.76
N ILE A 137 -4.78 -16.12 12.98
CA ILE A 137 -4.48 -17.29 12.16
C ILE A 137 -4.87 -17.03 10.70
N THR A 138 -4.23 -17.73 9.78
CA THR A 138 -4.52 -17.67 8.35
C THR A 138 -4.55 -19.08 7.74
N TYR A 139 -5.24 -19.21 6.61
CA TYR A 139 -5.47 -20.47 5.92
C TYR A 139 -4.73 -20.48 4.58
N GLU A 140 -3.89 -21.49 4.38
CA GLU A 140 -3.22 -21.68 3.10
C GLU A 140 -3.08 -23.18 2.79
N HIS A 141 -3.40 -23.58 1.56
CA HIS A 141 -3.36 -24.98 1.10
C HIS A 141 -4.08 -25.95 2.08
N SER A 142 -5.25 -25.55 2.57
CA SER A 142 -6.05 -26.30 3.55
C SER A 142 -5.37 -26.57 4.91
N LYS A 143 -4.30 -25.83 5.22
CA LYS A 143 -3.62 -25.85 6.52
C LYS A 143 -3.76 -24.50 7.21
N ILE A 144 -3.89 -24.56 8.54
CA ILE A 144 -3.92 -23.37 9.40
C ILE A 144 -2.48 -23.04 9.81
N TYR A 145 -2.13 -21.76 9.69
CA TYR A 145 -0.88 -21.20 10.18
C TYR A 145 -1.18 -20.05 11.14
N PRO A 146 -0.37 -19.85 12.20
CA PRO A 146 -0.30 -18.57 12.86
C PRO A 146 0.00 -17.48 11.83
N SER A 147 -0.61 -16.32 11.98
CA SER A 147 -0.18 -15.14 11.23
C SER A 147 1.03 -14.49 11.91
N ILE A 148 1.69 -13.57 11.23
CA ILE A 148 2.71 -12.72 11.86
C ILE A 148 2.10 -11.92 13.02
N SER A 149 0.90 -11.36 12.87
CA SER A 149 0.19 -10.65 13.94
C SER A 149 -0.02 -11.53 15.17
N GLY A 150 -0.47 -12.77 14.95
CA GLY A 150 -0.75 -13.71 16.03
C GLY A 150 0.48 -14.08 16.85
N ILE A 151 1.64 -14.19 16.20
CA ILE A 151 2.92 -14.46 16.86
C ILE A 151 3.46 -13.24 17.62
N LEU A 152 3.12 -12.02 17.19
CA LEU A 152 3.59 -10.78 17.80
C LEU A 152 2.77 -10.30 19.00
N LEU A 153 1.64 -10.95 19.30
CA LEU A 153 0.85 -10.70 20.52
C LEU A 153 1.65 -11.10 21.77
#